data_AF-A0A401XIV9-F1
#
_entry.id   AF-A0A401XIV9-F1
#
_cell.length_a   1.000
_cell.length_b   1.000
_cell.length_c   1.000
_cell.angle_alpha   90.00
_cell.angle_beta   90.00
_cell.angle_gamma   90.00
#
_symmetry.space_group_name_H-M   'P 1'
#
loop_
_entity.id
_entity.type
_entity.pdbx_description
1 polymer ?
#
loop_
_entity_poly.entity_id
_entity_poly.type
_entity_poly.pdbx_seq_one_letter_code
_entity_poly.pdbx_strand_id
1 'polypeptide(L)'
;MHYIKQVIKILYTDFKIEWREKHQLFSLFLYIASSAFIAYMILKADVAPRISISVFWIILGFGAVTSTSRSLIRETSTRFLFYYQTVPPSLLIVSKITFNALLLGVVSVFTAWLFDLLFHTQFSLSYLLGISLLGALAFASTLTLIAGISAAVQGNAAIMAVLSFPLLIPQLLVLIRISEAMLIGVESTRYVVASLLLDLITVALSIVLFPFLWKE
;
A
#
# COMPACT_ATOMS: atom_id res chain seq x y z
N MET A 1 20.67 -17.90 -6.49
CA MET A 1 20.77 -17.76 -5.01
C MET A 1 21.36 -16.41 -4.54
N HIS A 2 22.30 -15.77 -5.26
CA HIS A 2 22.89 -14.49 -4.83
C HIS A 2 21.87 -13.34 -4.76
N TYR A 3 21.00 -13.19 -5.77
CA TYR A 3 20.00 -12.13 -5.83
C TYR A 3 18.95 -12.19 -4.69
N ILE A 4 18.46 -13.40 -4.36
CA ILE A 4 17.49 -13.59 -3.27
C ILE A 4 18.11 -13.18 -1.92
N LYS A 5 19.37 -13.53 -1.67
CA LYS A 5 20.08 -13.11 -0.46
C LYS A 5 20.24 -11.59 -0.38
N GLN A 6 20.47 -10.92 -1.50
CA GLN A 6 20.53 -9.45 -1.55
C GLN A 6 19.17 -8.83 -1.21
N VAL A 7 18.08 -9.29 -1.82
CA VAL A 7 16.72 -8.81 -1.53
C VAL A 7 16.40 -8.98 -0.04
N ILE A 8 16.65 -10.15 0.53
CA ILE A 8 16.41 -10.42 1.96
C ILE A 8 17.24 -9.48 2.85
N LYS A 9 18.50 -9.19 2.48
CA LYS A 9 19.35 -8.27 3.24
C LYS A 9 18.83 -6.84 3.23
N ILE A 10 18.34 -6.37 2.08
CA ILE A 10 17.73 -5.04 1.94
C ILE A 10 16.44 -4.99 2.78
N LEU A 11 15.55 -5.98 2.62
CA LEU A 11 14.33 -6.11 3.43
C LEU A 11 14.63 -6.06 4.93
N TYR A 12 15.58 -6.86 5.40
CA TYR A 12 15.95 -6.86 6.83
C TYR A 12 16.44 -5.49 7.31
N THR A 13 17.18 -4.78 6.46
CA THR A 13 17.66 -3.43 6.78
C THR A 13 16.50 -2.45 6.87
N ASP A 14 15.56 -2.50 5.93
CA ASP A 14 14.36 -1.65 5.92
C ASP A 14 13.48 -1.92 7.17
N PHE A 15 13.22 -3.18 7.51
CA PHE A 15 12.50 -3.54 8.74
C PHE A 15 13.21 -3.04 9.99
N LYS A 16 14.54 -3.12 10.05
CA LYS A 16 15.31 -2.61 11.19
C LYS A 16 15.22 -1.09 11.30
N ILE A 17 15.18 -0.36 10.19
CA ILE A 17 15.02 1.09 10.18
C ILE A 17 13.61 1.47 10.66
N GLU A 18 12.59 0.82 10.11
CA GLU A 18 11.20 1.06 10.51
C GLU A 18 10.96 0.77 12.00
N TRP A 19 11.53 -0.33 12.49
CA TRP A 19 11.46 -0.70 13.91
C TRP A 19 12.24 0.24 14.83
N ARG A 20 13.22 0.99 14.32
CA ARG A 20 13.88 2.04 15.09
C ARG A 20 13.02 3.30 15.17
N GLU A 21 12.25 3.59 14.13
CA GLU A 21 11.34 4.74 14.03
C GLU A 21 9.90 4.41 14.47
N LYS A 22 9.76 3.65 15.57
CA LYS A 22 8.46 3.13 16.05
C LYS A 22 7.39 4.20 16.20
N HIS A 23 7.76 5.41 16.61
CA HIS A 23 6.84 6.52 16.79
C HIS A 23 6.01 6.81 15.54
N GLN A 24 6.59 6.59 14.35
CA GLN A 24 5.91 6.88 13.09
C GLN A 24 4.94 5.78 12.71
N LEU A 25 5.34 4.53 12.91
CA LEU A 25 4.48 3.37 12.77
C LEU A 25 3.29 3.46 13.75
N PHE A 26 3.54 3.81 15.02
CA PHE A 26 2.48 4.05 16.00
C PHE A 26 1.58 5.23 15.62
N SER A 27 2.13 6.29 15.03
CA SER A 27 1.35 7.43 14.54
C SER A 27 0.41 7.03 13.40
N LEU A 28 0.83 6.10 12.53
CA LEU A 28 -0.02 5.54 11.47
C LEU A 28 -1.16 4.70 12.05
N PHE A 29 -0.87 3.81 13.00
CA PHE A 29 -1.90 3.03 13.69
C PHE A 29 -2.87 3.91 14.45
N LEU A 30 -2.37 4.95 15.12
CA LEU A 30 -3.20 5.93 15.81
C LEU A 30 -4.08 6.70 14.83
N TYR A 31 -3.54 7.16 13.70
CA TYR A 31 -4.31 7.80 12.63
C TYR A 31 -5.48 6.91 12.17
N ILE A 32 -5.21 5.63 11.89
CA ILE A 32 -6.24 4.68 11.44
C ILE A 32 -7.29 4.45 12.52
N ALA A 33 -6.86 4.21 13.76
CA ALA A 33 -7.75 3.98 14.88
C ALA A 33 -8.65 5.20 15.16
N SER A 34 -8.07 6.40 15.21
CA SER A 34 -8.82 7.65 15.40
C SER A 34 -9.78 7.92 14.25
N SER A 35 -9.33 7.75 13.00
CA SER A 35 -10.19 7.98 11.83
C SER A 35 -11.36 6.99 11.78
N ALA A 36 -11.09 5.71 12.06
CA ALA A 36 -12.11 4.67 12.08
C ALA A 36 -13.12 4.92 13.22
N PHE A 37 -12.63 5.32 14.40
CA PHE A 37 -13.48 5.64 15.54
C PHE A 37 -14.37 6.87 15.27
N ILE A 38 -13.82 7.94 14.70
CA ILE A 38 -14.60 9.12 14.31
C ILE A 38 -15.66 8.74 13.27
N ALA A 39 -15.29 7.97 12.25
CA ALA A 39 -16.23 7.48 11.26
C ALA A 39 -17.36 6.65 11.89
N TYR A 40 -17.03 5.77 12.83
CA TYR A 40 -18.00 5.00 13.60
C TYR A 40 -18.95 5.90 14.40
N MET A 41 -18.45 6.94 15.08
CA MET A 41 -19.30 7.87 15.83
C MET A 41 -20.30 8.62 14.93
N ILE A 42 -19.90 8.96 13.71
CA ILE A 42 -20.74 9.68 12.74
C ILE A 42 -21.79 8.74 12.12
N LEU A 43 -21.34 7.59 11.63
CA LEU A 43 -22.17 6.67 10.84
C LEU A 43 -23.04 5.78 11.71
N LYS A 44 -22.62 5.54 12.97
CA LYS A 44 -23.21 4.58 13.90
C LYS A 44 -23.24 3.16 13.33
N ALA A 45 -23.78 2.21 14.10
CA ALA A 45 -23.79 0.79 13.74
C ALA A 45 -24.75 0.45 12.57
N ASP A 46 -25.83 1.21 12.36
CA ASP A 46 -26.87 0.93 11.34
C ASP A 46 -26.55 1.46 9.94
N VAL A 47 -25.27 1.70 9.63
CA VAL A 47 -24.88 2.23 8.32
C VAL A 47 -25.02 1.17 7.23
N ALA A 48 -25.44 1.59 6.03
CA ALA A 48 -25.46 0.71 4.87
C ALA A 48 -24.07 0.09 4.63
N PRO A 49 -23.95 -1.23 4.40
CA PRO A 49 -22.65 -1.91 4.27
C PRO A 49 -21.72 -1.31 3.21
N ARG A 50 -22.30 -0.78 2.13
CA ARG A 50 -21.58 -0.08 1.06
C ARG A 50 -20.84 1.18 1.55
N ILE A 51 -21.43 1.92 2.50
CA ILE A 51 -20.82 3.13 3.05
C ILE A 51 -19.64 2.73 3.95
N SER A 52 -19.84 1.74 4.84
CA SER A 52 -18.78 1.23 5.70
C SER A 52 -17.56 0.77 4.89
N ILE A 53 -17.77 0.02 3.80
CA ILE A 53 -16.66 -0.45 2.96
C ILE A 53 -15.98 0.67 2.19
N SER A 54 -16.72 1.70 1.78
CA SER A 54 -16.15 2.88 1.12
C SER A 54 -15.24 3.64 2.09
N VAL A 55 -15.67 3.81 3.33
CA VAL A 55 -14.90 4.47 4.38
C VAL A 55 -13.67 3.66 4.76
N PHE A 56 -13.79 2.33 4.81
CA PHE A 56 -12.64 1.42 4.98
C PHE A 56 -11.55 1.70 3.93
N TRP A 57 -11.91 1.71 2.64
CA TRP A 57 -10.95 1.95 1.56
C TRP A 57 -10.37 3.36 1.58
N ILE A 58 -11.15 4.37 1.98
CA ILE A 58 -10.66 5.74 2.16
C ILE A 58 -9.57 5.77 3.24
N ILE A 59 -9.87 5.27 4.45
CA ILE A 59 -8.93 5.28 5.57
C ILE A 59 -7.67 4.48 5.24
N LEU A 60 -7.84 3.28 4.66
CA LEU A 60 -6.71 2.44 4.28
C LEU A 60 -5.87 3.07 3.16
N GLY A 61 -6.50 3.67 2.15
CA GLY A 61 -5.83 4.33 1.04
C GLY A 61 -4.99 5.53 1.49
N PHE A 62 -5.54 6.41 2.33
CA PHE A 62 -4.77 7.53 2.90
C PHE A 62 -3.67 7.04 3.86
N GLY A 63 -3.93 6.00 4.65
CA GLY A 63 -2.90 5.32 5.45
C GLY A 63 -1.76 4.76 4.58
N ALA A 64 -2.09 4.23 3.40
CA ALA A 64 -1.10 3.69 2.47
C ALA A 64 -0.21 4.78 1.84
N VAL A 65 -0.80 5.90 1.42
CA VAL A 65 -0.06 7.06 0.87
C VAL A 65 0.92 7.61 1.92
N THR A 66 0.45 7.78 3.17
CA THR A 66 1.25 8.36 4.24
C THR A 66 2.37 7.45 4.75
N SER A 67 2.25 6.13 4.60
CA SER A 67 3.32 5.17 4.94
C SER A 67 4.32 5.00 3.81
N THR A 68 3.85 4.79 2.57
CA THR A 68 4.72 4.45 1.43
C THR A 68 5.62 5.60 0.99
N SER A 69 5.13 6.85 1.08
CA SER A 69 5.91 8.07 0.79
C SER A 69 7.21 8.17 1.55
N ARG A 70 7.30 7.54 2.73
CA ARG A 70 8.50 7.61 3.57
C ARG A 70 9.59 6.64 3.13
N SER A 71 9.23 5.50 2.53
CA SER A 71 10.14 4.39 2.27
C SER A 71 11.23 4.70 1.22
N LEU A 72 10.93 5.53 0.22
CA LEU A 72 11.88 5.94 -0.82
C LEU A 72 12.39 7.38 -0.64
N ILE A 73 11.54 8.32 -0.22
CA ILE A 73 11.93 9.74 -0.10
C ILE A 73 12.99 9.96 1.00
N ARG A 74 12.99 9.12 2.04
CA ARG A 74 13.98 9.19 3.13
C ARG A 74 15.33 8.60 2.81
N GLU A 75 15.46 7.85 1.72
CA GLU A 75 16.78 7.43 1.23
C GLU A 75 17.42 8.61 0.47
N THR A 76 17.68 9.72 1.17
CA THR A 76 18.26 10.91 0.58
C THR A 76 19.75 10.68 0.22
N SER A 77 20.07 10.92 -1.06
CA SER A 77 21.37 11.20 -1.70
C SER A 77 22.58 10.28 -1.43
N THR A 78 23.03 10.09 -0.19
CA THR A 78 24.34 9.48 0.09
C THR A 78 24.30 7.95 0.10
N ARG A 79 23.19 7.35 0.52
CA ARG A 79 22.99 5.89 0.45
C ARG A 79 22.65 5.42 -0.97
N PHE A 80 22.03 6.28 -1.77
CA PHE A 80 21.75 6.03 -3.18
C PHE A 80 23.03 5.74 -3.95
N LEU A 81 24.10 6.53 -3.76
CA LEU A 81 25.42 6.30 -4.38
C LEU A 81 26.05 4.95 -4.00
N PHE A 82 25.88 4.50 -2.75
CA PHE A 82 26.39 3.20 -2.31
C PHE A 82 25.59 2.04 -2.91
N TYR A 83 24.25 2.14 -2.93
CA TYR A 83 23.39 1.13 -3.56
C TYR A 83 23.55 1.09 -5.09
N TYR A 84 23.75 2.24 -5.72
CA TYR A 84 24.01 2.39 -7.16
C TYR A 84 25.19 1.54 -7.63
N GLN A 85 26.22 1.40 -6.80
CA GLN A 85 27.43 0.64 -7.13
C GLN A 85 27.36 -0.84 -6.76
N THR A 86 26.40 -1.26 -5.94
CA THR A 86 26.43 -2.59 -5.31
C THR A 86 25.20 -3.47 -5.57
N VAL A 87 24.06 -2.88 -5.99
CA VAL A 87 22.80 -3.62 -6.20
C VAL A 87 22.13 -3.16 -7.49
N PRO A 88 21.65 -4.07 -8.36
CA PRO A 88 20.90 -3.68 -9.55
C PRO A 88 19.57 -2.98 -9.17
N PRO A 89 19.20 -1.86 -9.81
CA PRO A 89 18.02 -1.07 -9.44
C PRO A 89 16.71 -1.87 -9.45
N SER A 90 16.58 -2.85 -10.35
CA SER A 90 15.43 -3.75 -10.42
C SER A 90 15.22 -4.60 -9.16
N LEU A 91 16.29 -5.02 -8.47
CA LEU A 91 16.17 -5.76 -7.22
C LEU A 91 15.82 -4.84 -6.04
N LEU A 92 16.30 -3.59 -6.09
CA LEU A 92 15.98 -2.60 -5.07
C LEU A 92 14.48 -2.28 -5.10
N ILE A 93 13.90 -2.01 -6.26
CA ILE A 93 12.47 -1.70 -6.37
C ILE A 93 11.59 -2.89 -5.97
N VAL A 94 11.96 -4.12 -6.35
CA VAL A 94 11.24 -5.34 -5.92
C VAL A 94 11.30 -5.51 -4.41
N SER A 95 12.45 -5.25 -3.79
CA SER A 95 12.60 -5.26 -2.33
C SER A 95 11.69 -4.21 -1.68
N LYS A 96 11.63 -2.99 -2.20
CA LYS A 96 10.78 -1.92 -1.66
C LYS A 96 9.29 -2.23 -1.81
N ILE A 97 8.86 -2.74 -2.96
CA ILE A 97 7.47 -3.20 -3.16
C ILE A 97 7.13 -4.29 -2.14
N THR A 98 8.02 -5.26 -1.94
CA THR A 98 7.80 -6.36 -0.99
C THR A 98 7.74 -5.85 0.45
N PHE A 99 8.64 -4.94 0.84
CA PHE A 99 8.62 -4.31 2.16
C PHE A 99 7.31 -3.56 2.41
N ASN A 100 6.92 -2.70 1.47
CA ASN A 100 5.68 -1.92 1.58
C ASN A 100 4.44 -2.83 1.56
N ALA A 101 4.44 -3.91 0.79
CA ALA A 101 3.37 -4.90 0.80
C ALA A 101 3.23 -5.59 2.16
N LEU A 102 4.33 -5.94 2.82
CA LEU A 102 4.29 -6.53 4.15
C LEU A 102 3.81 -5.52 5.20
N LEU A 103 4.32 -4.29 5.16
CA LEU A 103 3.92 -3.23 6.09
C LEU A 103 2.44 -2.86 5.93
N LEU A 104 2.00 -2.63 4.69
CA LEU A 104 0.59 -2.40 4.37
C LEU A 104 -0.27 -3.62 4.66
N GLY A 105 0.27 -4.83 4.52
CA GLY A 105 -0.41 -6.06 4.93
C GLY A 105 -0.80 -6.02 6.40
N VAL A 106 0.15 -5.75 7.30
CA VAL A 106 -0.11 -5.59 8.74
C VAL A 106 -1.12 -4.47 9.02
N VAL A 107 -0.95 -3.32 8.37
CA VAL A 107 -1.84 -2.17 8.51
C VAL A 107 -3.26 -2.50 8.04
N SER A 108 -3.40 -3.22 6.93
CA SER A 108 -4.68 -3.62 6.36
C SER A 108 -5.42 -4.62 7.26
N VAL A 109 -4.70 -5.58 7.85
CA VAL A 109 -5.25 -6.55 8.80
C VAL A 109 -5.74 -5.84 10.07
N PHE A 110 -4.94 -4.90 10.60
CA PHE A 110 -5.36 -4.09 11.74
C PHE A 110 -6.59 -3.24 11.42
N THR A 111 -6.63 -2.63 10.24
CA THR A 111 -7.79 -1.83 9.78
C THR A 111 -9.03 -2.70 9.64
N ALA A 112 -8.90 -3.90 9.05
CA ALA A 112 -9.99 -4.86 8.90
C ALA A 112 -10.54 -5.29 10.27
N TRP A 113 -9.65 -5.63 11.20
CA TRP A 113 -10.01 -5.99 12.56
C TRP A 113 -10.75 -4.86 13.30
N LEU A 114 -10.27 -3.62 13.18
CA LEU A 114 -10.95 -2.45 13.77
C LEU A 114 -12.34 -2.24 13.18
N PHE A 115 -12.50 -2.40 11.87
CA PHE A 115 -13.79 -2.22 11.21
C PHE A 115 -14.79 -3.30 11.62
N ASP A 116 -14.35 -4.55 11.75
CA ASP A 116 -15.18 -5.64 12.25
C ASP A 116 -15.65 -5.37 13.68
N LEU A 117 -14.74 -4.92 14.55
CA LEU A 117 -15.04 -4.57 15.94
C LEU A 117 -16.02 -3.38 16.07
N LEU A 118 -15.83 -2.31 15.28
CA LEU A 118 -16.62 -1.09 15.39
C LEU A 118 -17.99 -1.22 14.71
N PHE A 119 -18.03 -1.67 13.46
CA PHE A 119 -19.25 -1.67 12.66
C PHE A 119 -20.06 -2.97 12.76
N HIS A 120 -19.53 -4.00 13.45
CA HIS A 120 -20.16 -5.33 13.53
C HIS A 120 -20.54 -5.80 12.13
N THR A 121 -19.54 -5.80 11.25
CA THR A 121 -19.72 -5.92 9.81
C THR A 121 -20.58 -7.14 9.47
N GLN A 122 -21.60 -6.96 8.62
CA GLN A 122 -22.42 -8.07 8.07
C GLN A 122 -21.62 -9.03 7.15
N PHE A 123 -20.30 -8.86 7.10
CA PHE A 123 -19.38 -9.58 6.24
C PHE A 123 -18.67 -10.64 7.06
N SER A 124 -18.23 -11.73 6.44
CA SER A 124 -17.24 -12.59 7.10
C SER A 124 -15.92 -11.85 7.23
N LEU A 125 -15.35 -11.84 8.43
CA LEU A 125 -14.00 -11.33 8.70
C LEU A 125 -12.95 -11.92 7.74
N SER A 126 -13.10 -13.17 7.33
CA SER A 126 -12.21 -13.81 6.34
C SER A 126 -12.21 -13.10 5.00
N TYR A 127 -13.36 -12.58 4.55
CA TYR A 127 -13.47 -11.85 3.29
C TYR A 127 -12.82 -10.48 3.40
N LEU A 128 -13.08 -9.77 4.50
CA LEU A 128 -12.49 -8.47 4.74
C LEU A 128 -10.95 -8.56 4.81
N LEU A 129 -10.41 -9.61 5.43
CA LEU A 129 -8.98 -9.87 5.45
C LEU A 129 -8.41 -10.23 4.06
N GLY A 130 -9.09 -11.10 3.30
CA GLY A 130 -8.64 -11.48 1.96
C GLY A 130 -8.56 -10.29 1.01
N ILE A 131 -9.60 -9.47 1.00
CA ILE A 131 -9.64 -8.28 0.13
C ILE A 131 -8.70 -7.18 0.62
N SER A 132 -8.53 -7.00 1.93
CA SER A 132 -7.60 -6.01 2.48
C SER A 132 -6.15 -6.31 2.10
N LEU A 133 -5.77 -7.60 2.08
CA LEU A 133 -4.44 -8.04 1.65
C LEU A 133 -4.22 -7.83 0.14
N LEU A 134 -5.23 -8.11 -0.69
CA LEU A 134 -5.18 -7.76 -2.11
C LEU A 134 -4.99 -6.24 -2.30
N GLY A 135 -5.75 -5.43 -1.57
CA GLY A 135 -5.60 -3.98 -1.59
C GLY A 135 -4.23 -3.50 -1.10
N ALA A 136 -3.66 -4.15 -0.08
CA ALA A 136 -2.32 -3.84 0.40
C ALA A 136 -1.26 -4.06 -0.69
N LEU A 137 -1.36 -5.14 -1.47
CA LEU A 137 -0.47 -5.41 -2.62
C LEU A 137 -0.64 -4.36 -3.72
N ALA A 138 -1.89 -4.02 -4.05
CA ALA A 138 -2.21 -3.03 -5.06
C ALA A 138 -1.68 -1.63 -4.70
N PHE A 139 -1.89 -1.20 -3.45
CA PHE A 139 -1.38 0.08 -2.97
C PHE A 139 0.15 0.06 -2.84
N ALA A 140 0.74 -1.01 -2.34
CA ALA A 140 2.20 -1.11 -2.21
C ALA A 140 2.90 -0.98 -3.56
N SER A 141 2.46 -1.74 -4.57
CA SER A 141 3.06 -1.69 -5.90
C SER A 141 2.91 -0.32 -6.55
N THR A 142 1.69 0.23 -6.55
CA THR A 142 1.36 1.50 -7.19
C THR A 142 2.06 2.69 -6.53
N LEU A 143 2.04 2.77 -5.19
CA LEU A 143 2.67 3.88 -4.48
C LEU A 143 4.20 3.80 -4.51
N THR A 144 4.76 2.60 -4.53
CA THR A 144 6.22 2.43 -4.64
C THR A 144 6.71 2.85 -6.03
N LEU A 145 5.95 2.53 -7.10
CA LEU A 145 6.23 3.04 -8.45
C LEU A 145 6.28 4.58 -8.46
N ILE A 146 5.26 5.21 -7.89
CA ILE A 146 5.12 6.67 -7.88
C ILE A 146 6.19 7.32 -7.02
N ALA A 147 6.55 6.72 -5.89
CA ALA A 147 7.66 7.16 -5.07
C ALA A 147 9.00 7.07 -5.83
N GLY A 148 9.18 6.03 -6.65
CA GLY A 148 10.34 5.87 -7.53
C GLY A 148 10.42 6.97 -8.61
N ILE A 149 9.29 7.28 -9.25
CA ILE A 149 9.20 8.39 -10.22
C ILE A 149 9.46 9.74 -9.53
N SER A 150 8.87 9.96 -8.36
CA SER A 150 9.03 11.21 -7.61
C SER A 150 10.47 11.43 -7.14
N ALA A 151 11.21 10.36 -6.83
CA ALA A 151 12.61 10.44 -6.43
C ALA A 151 13.51 10.97 -7.58
N ALA A 152 13.20 10.62 -8.84
CA ALA A 152 13.93 11.10 -10.00
C ALA A 152 13.71 12.60 -10.26
N VAL A 153 12.55 13.15 -9.90
CA VAL A 153 12.23 14.59 -10.09
C VAL A 153 12.49 15.37 -8.79
N GLN A 154 13.70 15.24 -8.25
CA GLN A 154 14.20 15.93 -7.04
C GLN A 154 13.31 15.78 -5.79
N GLY A 155 12.55 14.70 -5.67
CA GLY A 155 11.73 14.44 -4.49
C GLY A 155 10.61 15.45 -4.26
N ASN A 156 10.12 16.09 -5.32
CA ASN A 156 9.02 17.06 -5.19
C ASN A 156 7.76 16.35 -4.67
N ALA A 157 7.43 16.57 -3.40
CA ALA A 157 6.27 15.98 -2.73
C ALA A 157 4.94 16.30 -3.45
N ALA A 158 4.87 17.41 -4.21
CA ALA A 158 3.71 17.74 -5.03
C ALA A 158 3.53 16.74 -6.18
N ILE A 159 4.62 16.25 -6.80
CA ILE A 159 4.55 15.24 -7.86
C ILE A 159 4.02 13.92 -7.31
N MET A 160 4.49 13.51 -6.13
CA MET A 160 3.97 12.32 -5.46
C MET A 160 2.46 12.47 -5.19
N ALA A 161 1.99 13.61 -4.68
CA ALA A 161 0.57 13.82 -4.40
C ALA A 161 -0.30 13.85 -5.68
N VAL A 162 0.14 14.56 -6.72
CA VAL A 162 -0.62 14.72 -7.98
C VAL A 162 -0.70 13.41 -8.77
N LEU A 163 0.38 12.62 -8.81
CA LEU A 163 0.40 11.35 -9.55
C LEU A 163 -0.22 10.18 -8.77
N SER A 164 -0.17 10.21 -7.43
CA SER A 164 -0.73 9.13 -6.59
C SER A 164 -2.21 8.91 -6.84
N PHE A 165 -3.00 9.98 -6.89
CA PHE A 165 -4.45 9.85 -7.02
C PHE A 165 -4.89 9.24 -8.35
N PRO A 166 -4.47 9.71 -9.53
CA PRO A 166 -4.86 9.14 -10.81
C PRO A 166 -4.52 7.66 -10.96
N LEU A 167 -3.38 7.20 -10.41
CA LEU A 167 -2.98 5.79 -10.48
C LEU A 167 -3.65 4.93 -9.41
N LEU A 168 -3.96 5.48 -8.23
CA LEU A 168 -4.67 4.76 -7.18
C LEU A 168 -6.16 4.59 -7.47
N ILE A 169 -6.81 5.54 -8.17
CA ILE A 169 -8.25 5.49 -8.44
C ILE A 169 -8.66 4.20 -9.18
N PRO A 170 -8.01 3.76 -10.27
CA PRO A 170 -8.35 2.51 -10.94
C PRO A 170 -8.28 1.29 -10.00
N GLN A 171 -7.26 1.24 -9.15
CA GLN A 171 -7.08 0.18 -8.17
C GLN A 171 -8.22 0.20 -7.13
N LEU A 172 -8.50 1.38 -6.57
CA LEU A 172 -9.61 1.59 -5.63
C LEU A 172 -10.95 1.20 -6.23
N LEU A 173 -11.22 1.56 -7.49
CA LEU A 173 -12.46 1.20 -8.17
C LEU A 173 -12.63 -0.32 -8.25
N VAL A 174 -11.59 -1.06 -8.64
CA VAL A 174 -11.65 -2.53 -8.71
C VAL A 174 -11.87 -3.14 -7.32
N LEU A 175 -11.15 -2.67 -6.30
CA LEU A 175 -11.28 -3.15 -4.92
C LEU A 175 -12.67 -2.89 -4.33
N ILE A 176 -13.25 -1.72 -4.60
CA ILE A 176 -14.63 -1.40 -4.22
C ILE A 176 -15.61 -2.33 -4.95
N ARG A 177 -15.40 -2.63 -6.24
CA ARG A 177 -16.26 -3.59 -6.98
C ARG A 177 -16.16 -5.01 -6.45
N ILE A 178 -14.98 -5.48 -6.04
CA ILE A 178 -14.82 -6.79 -5.38
C ILE A 178 -15.61 -6.78 -4.06
N SER A 179 -15.49 -5.71 -3.28
CA SER A 179 -16.22 -5.53 -2.01
C SER A 179 -17.73 -5.58 -2.20
N GLU A 180 -18.25 -4.88 -3.23
CA GLU A 180 -19.67 -4.86 -3.58
C GLU A 180 -20.19 -6.20 -4.11
N ALA A 181 -19.43 -6.87 -4.97
CA ALA A 181 -19.82 -8.19 -5.49
C ALA A 181 -19.96 -9.20 -4.34
N MET A 182 -19.01 -9.16 -3.39
CA MET A 182 -19.02 -10.02 -2.21
C MET A 182 -20.18 -9.71 -1.26
N LEU A 183 -20.55 -8.44 -1.10
CA LEU A 183 -21.72 -8.04 -0.32
C LEU A 183 -23.02 -8.68 -0.80
N ILE A 184 -23.18 -8.75 -2.12
CA ILE A 184 -24.42 -9.19 -2.75
C ILE A 184 -24.37 -10.70 -3.03
N GLY A 185 -23.24 -11.38 -2.71
CA GLY A 185 -23.04 -12.81 -2.96
C GLY A 185 -22.86 -13.16 -4.44
N VAL A 186 -22.39 -12.20 -5.25
CA VAL A 186 -22.16 -12.36 -6.68
C VAL A 186 -20.69 -12.74 -6.94
N GLU A 187 -20.44 -13.45 -8.03
CA GLU A 187 -19.09 -13.81 -8.45
C GLU A 187 -18.19 -12.57 -8.60
N SER A 188 -17.08 -12.54 -7.86
CA SER A 188 -16.10 -11.45 -7.92
C SER A 188 -14.81 -11.81 -8.67
N THR A 189 -14.67 -13.05 -9.15
CA THR A 189 -13.44 -13.61 -9.75
C THR A 189 -12.87 -12.68 -10.81
N ARG A 190 -13.73 -12.15 -11.69
CA ARG A 190 -13.32 -11.22 -12.76
C ARG A 190 -12.64 -9.96 -12.22
N TYR A 191 -13.16 -9.40 -11.13
CA TYR A 191 -12.59 -8.21 -10.52
C TYR A 191 -11.30 -8.52 -9.74
N VAL A 192 -11.22 -9.68 -9.07
CA VAL A 192 -9.98 -10.15 -8.43
C VAL A 192 -8.87 -10.33 -9.46
N VAL A 193 -9.17 -10.98 -10.58
CA VAL A 193 -8.22 -11.13 -11.70
C VAL A 193 -7.83 -9.77 -12.27
N ALA A 194 -8.78 -8.84 -12.43
CA ALA A 194 -8.47 -7.48 -12.88
C ALA A 194 -7.49 -6.76 -11.92
N SER A 195 -7.69 -6.87 -10.60
CA SER A 195 -6.78 -6.29 -9.60
C SER A 195 -5.38 -6.90 -9.73
N LEU A 196 -5.27 -8.22 -9.83
CA LEU A 196 -3.99 -8.91 -9.98
C LEU A 196 -3.27 -8.54 -11.28
N LEU A 197 -4.01 -8.34 -12.38
CA LEU A 197 -3.44 -7.87 -13.64
C LEU A 197 -2.93 -6.42 -13.54
N LEU A 198 -3.67 -5.55 -12.86
CA LEU A 198 -3.21 -4.18 -12.60
C LEU A 198 -1.94 -4.20 -11.74
N ASP A 199 -1.89 -5.03 -10.69
CA ASP A 199 -0.72 -5.19 -9.83
C ASP A 199 0.48 -5.75 -10.61
N LEU A 200 0.25 -6.71 -11.50
CA LEU A 200 1.29 -7.23 -12.37
C LEU A 200 1.85 -6.14 -13.29
N ILE A 201 0.98 -5.32 -13.87
CA ILE A 201 1.36 -4.20 -14.74
C ILE A 201 2.15 -3.15 -13.94
N THR A 202 1.71 -2.75 -12.74
CA THR A 202 2.41 -1.75 -11.92
C THR A 202 3.77 -2.26 -11.46
N VAL A 203 3.88 -3.54 -11.08
CA VAL A 203 5.17 -4.17 -10.74
C VAL A 203 6.08 -4.23 -11.96
N ALA A 204 5.58 -4.64 -13.12
CA ALA A 204 6.36 -4.69 -14.35
C ALA A 204 6.87 -3.31 -14.76
N LEU A 205 6.00 -2.29 -14.73
CA LEU A 205 6.38 -0.90 -14.98
C LEU A 205 7.42 -0.42 -13.96
N SER A 206 7.29 -0.79 -12.69
CA SER A 206 8.29 -0.46 -11.66
C SER A 206 9.65 -1.03 -11.98
N ILE A 207 9.71 -2.31 -12.38
CA ILE A 207 10.97 -2.98 -12.74
C ILE A 207 11.61 -2.37 -13.99
N VAL A 208 10.81 -1.97 -14.97
CA VAL A 208 11.29 -1.40 -16.23
C VAL A 208 11.69 0.06 -16.08
N LEU A 209 10.85 0.90 -15.48
CA LEU A 209 11.05 2.35 -15.41
C LEU A 209 12.09 2.74 -14.36
N PHE A 210 12.13 2.05 -13.22
CA PHE A 210 13.00 2.43 -12.12
C PHE A 210 14.49 2.47 -12.50
N PRO A 211 15.07 1.51 -13.25
CA PRO A 211 16.45 1.60 -13.72
C PRO A 211 16.76 2.80 -14.63
N PHE A 212 15.77 3.33 -15.38
CA PHE A 212 15.97 4.53 -16.19
C PHE A 212 15.92 5.79 -15.31
N LEU A 213 14.91 5.87 -14.45
CA LEU A 213 14.71 6.96 -13.48
C LEU A 213 15.87 7.08 -12.48
N TRP A 214 16.56 5.97 -12.22
CA TRP A 214 17.67 5.88 -11.28
C TRP A 214 19.01 6.36 -11.86
N LYS A 215 19.15 6.47 -13.19
CA LYS A 215 20.40 6.87 -13.86
C LYS A 215 20.57 8.38 -14.03
N GLU A 216 19.50 9.15 -13.88
CA GLU A 216 19.47 10.61 -13.96
C GLU A 216 19.65 11.24 -12.58
#